data_AF-A0A958AGH7-F1
#
_entry.id   AF-A0A958AGH7-F1
#
_cell.length_a   1.000
_cell.length_b   1.000
_cell.length_c   1.000
_cell.angle_alpha   90.00
_cell.angle_beta   90.00
_cell.angle_gamma   90.00
#
_symmetry.space_group_name_H-M   'P 1'
#
loop_
_entity.id
_entity.type
_entity.pdbx_description
1 polymer ?
#
loop_
_entity_poly.entity_id
_entity_poly.type
_entity_poly.pdbx_seq_one_letter_code
_entity_poly.pdbx_strand_id
1 'polypeptide(L)'
;QTVGRWSRAAVAHLLLLVPTAEPHGRSPQAVAVPSEAANFVTPERRRRDNTHVPPDEPRVRLVHPHADSVPSRADASATPPTRRAATSTKTTAASVPPVPPVHSEQPTAAPKKRRSKKATTSAPPPLPTGLVPSIELLNADQGVYEAVNVQHIQELIENTLEDFNVPVKVVHVESGPTVTQFGVAPLYLERGGQRRKVRVNRIVSLADDLALALAVPAVRIEAPVPGRPYVGIEVPNTEKATVSLRGVIESPAFQKDGGRLPLPLGRNTAGAGVVMDLTRAPHMLIAGSTGSGKSVCINTIITGLLMRYGPESLRFVMVDPKMVELPGYNGIPHMIGKVITEMDQVMGALTWLLLEMDDRYQSFKAVGVRNVETYNALAGKKPKKGEEPITPLPYIVLVIDELADLMMTAADDIERQLCRLAQMARATGIHLIIATQR
;
A
#
# COMPACT_ATOMS: atom_id res chain seq x y z
N GLN A 1 -17.80 2.48 -23.87
CA GLN A 1 -16.91 1.47 -24.49
C GLN A 1 -15.56 2.16 -24.61
N THR A 2 -14.43 1.67 -24.11
CA THR A 2 -14.15 0.33 -23.55
C THR A 2 -13.23 0.48 -22.33
N VAL A 3 -13.69 0.09 -21.14
CA VAL A 3 -12.84 0.12 -19.92
C VAL A 3 -12.22 -1.26 -19.75
N GLY A 4 -10.90 -1.31 -19.64
CA GLY A 4 -10.15 -2.57 -19.49
C GLY A 4 -10.53 -3.32 -18.22
N ARG A 5 -10.82 -4.61 -18.34
CA ARG A 5 -11.04 -5.49 -17.19
C ARG A 5 -9.71 -5.80 -16.51
N TRP A 6 -9.40 -5.10 -15.42
CA TRP A 6 -8.44 -5.60 -14.44
C TRP A 6 -8.90 -6.97 -13.93
N SER A 7 -8.02 -7.97 -14.01
CA SER A 7 -8.32 -9.30 -13.49
C SER A 7 -8.37 -9.26 -11.97
N ARG A 8 -9.50 -9.69 -11.37
CA ARG A 8 -9.68 -9.74 -9.91
C ARG A 8 -8.64 -10.63 -9.20
N ALA A 9 -7.92 -11.49 -9.93
CA ALA A 9 -6.86 -12.33 -9.38
C ALA A 9 -5.62 -11.52 -8.95
N ALA A 10 -5.23 -10.46 -9.68
CA ALA A 10 -4.02 -9.69 -9.38
C ALA A 10 -4.15 -8.95 -8.04
N VAL A 11 -5.26 -8.23 -7.83
CA VAL A 11 -5.54 -7.51 -6.59
C VAL A 11 -5.73 -8.46 -5.39
N ALA A 12 -6.26 -9.67 -5.61
CA ALA A 12 -6.46 -10.65 -4.55
C ALA A 12 -5.15 -11.22 -3.97
N HIS A 13 -4.09 -11.34 -4.79
CA HIS A 13 -2.82 -11.95 -4.36
C HIS A 13 -1.97 -11.05 -3.44
N LEU A 14 -2.25 -9.74 -3.36
CA LEU A 14 -1.52 -8.79 -2.51
C LEU A 14 -2.14 -8.59 -1.12
N LEU A 15 -3.39 -9.03 -0.91
CA LEU A 15 -4.22 -8.64 0.25
C LEU A 15 -4.46 -9.72 1.30
N LEU A 16 -4.00 -10.96 1.09
CA LEU A 16 -4.25 -12.09 1.98
C LEU A 16 -3.04 -12.43 2.87
N LEU A 17 -2.80 -11.63 3.93
CA LEU A 17 -2.05 -12.08 5.12
C LEU A 17 -2.20 -11.15 6.36
N VAL A 18 -3.45 -10.87 6.76
CA VAL A 18 -3.75 -10.24 8.07
C VAL A 18 -4.43 -11.28 8.97
N PRO A 19 -3.79 -11.73 10.07
CA PRO A 19 -4.41 -12.69 10.99
C PRO A 19 -5.34 -11.97 11.99
N THR A 20 -6.64 -11.99 11.72
CA THR A 20 -7.65 -11.71 12.75
C THR A 20 -7.78 -12.90 13.70
N ALA A 21 -7.97 -12.64 15.00
CA ALA A 21 -8.06 -13.67 16.03
C ALA A 21 -9.36 -13.53 16.82
N GLU A 22 -10.23 -14.53 16.73
CA GLU A 22 -11.46 -14.67 17.52
C GLU A 22 -11.68 -16.12 18.00
N PRO A 23 -12.51 -16.36 19.05
CA PRO A 23 -12.43 -17.58 19.87
C PRO A 23 -13.35 -18.75 19.44
N HIS A 24 -13.24 -19.88 20.17
CA HIS A 24 -13.83 -21.19 19.84
C HIS A 24 -15.36 -21.30 20.02
N GLY A 25 -16.03 -22.15 19.22
CA GLY A 25 -17.50 -22.29 19.26
C GLY A 25 -18.19 -23.52 18.62
N ARG A 26 -17.68 -24.75 18.76
CA ARG A 26 -18.37 -26.05 18.47
C ARG A 26 -18.76 -26.42 17.01
N SER A 27 -18.95 -27.73 16.81
CA SER A 27 -19.47 -28.46 15.64
C SER A 27 -20.72 -29.29 16.09
N PRO A 28 -21.42 -30.20 15.34
CA PRO A 28 -20.92 -31.16 14.31
C PRO A 28 -21.89 -31.58 13.15
N GLN A 29 -21.49 -32.65 12.43
CA GLN A 29 -22.25 -33.60 11.57
C GLN A 29 -22.25 -33.43 10.04
N ALA A 30 -22.39 -34.59 9.35
CA ALA A 30 -22.21 -34.80 7.90
C ALA A 30 -22.96 -36.08 7.43
N VAL A 31 -23.22 -36.21 6.12
CA VAL A 31 -23.84 -37.38 5.43
C VAL A 31 -23.13 -37.60 4.07
N ALA A 32 -23.25 -38.76 3.41
CA ALA A 32 -22.25 -39.28 2.46
C ALA A 32 -22.79 -39.97 1.18
N VAL A 33 -21.96 -39.99 0.10
CA VAL A 33 -21.77 -41.09 -0.93
C VAL A 33 -22.98 -41.38 -1.88
N PRO A 34 -22.90 -42.08 -3.05
CA PRO A 34 -21.81 -42.67 -3.90
C PRO A 34 -21.74 -42.03 -5.33
N SER A 35 -21.33 -42.70 -6.45
CA SER A 35 -20.02 -43.25 -6.90
C SER A 35 -20.05 -43.59 -8.43
N GLU A 36 -18.99 -44.22 -9.00
CA GLU A 36 -18.84 -44.80 -10.38
C GLU A 36 -18.66 -43.83 -11.59
N ALA A 37 -18.03 -44.19 -12.72
CA ALA A 37 -16.93 -45.15 -13.05
C ALA A 37 -16.40 -44.95 -14.52
N ALA A 38 -15.19 -45.46 -14.82
CA ALA A 38 -14.63 -45.78 -16.18
C ALA A 38 -14.34 -44.60 -17.18
N ASN A 39 -13.46 -44.69 -18.20
CA ASN A 39 -12.30 -45.57 -18.50
C ASN A 39 -11.42 -45.00 -19.66
N PHE A 40 -10.09 -45.27 -19.65
CA PHE A 40 -9.18 -45.38 -20.83
C PHE A 40 -8.93 -44.12 -21.73
N VAL A 41 -7.83 -43.94 -22.50
CA VAL A 41 -6.45 -44.49 -22.55
C VAL A 41 -5.52 -43.50 -23.29
N THR A 42 -4.18 -43.60 -23.13
CA THR A 42 -3.15 -42.81 -23.86
C THR A 42 -2.23 -43.66 -24.74
N PRO A 43 -1.62 -43.09 -25.80
CA PRO A 43 -0.33 -43.55 -26.32
C PRO A 43 0.74 -42.42 -26.45
N GLU A 44 1.98 -42.82 -26.74
CA GLU A 44 3.22 -42.02 -26.59
C GLU A 44 3.87 -41.50 -27.90
N ARG A 45 4.72 -40.46 -27.74
CA ARG A 45 6.01 -40.18 -28.42
C ARG A 45 6.20 -40.42 -29.94
N ARG A 46 6.84 -39.43 -30.58
CA ARG A 46 8.19 -39.61 -31.16
C ARG A 46 8.96 -38.29 -31.34
N ARG A 47 10.30 -38.35 -31.32
CA ARG A 47 11.23 -37.27 -31.71
C ARG A 47 11.70 -37.45 -33.15
N ARG A 48 12.13 -36.36 -33.80
CA ARG A 48 13.29 -36.30 -34.71
C ARG A 48 13.75 -34.86 -34.93
N ASP A 49 15.05 -34.67 -35.04
CA ASP A 49 15.71 -33.39 -35.33
C ASP A 49 16.17 -33.33 -36.81
N ASN A 50 16.30 -32.13 -37.39
CA ASN A 50 17.36 -31.77 -38.35
C ASN A 50 17.31 -30.29 -38.77
N THR A 51 18.42 -29.78 -39.34
CA THR A 51 18.68 -28.36 -39.64
C THR A 51 19.18 -28.13 -41.07
N HIS A 52 18.74 -27.06 -41.79
CA HIS A 52 19.52 -26.32 -42.82
C HIS A 52 18.83 -25.03 -43.35
N VAL A 53 19.64 -24.14 -43.99
CA VAL A 53 19.45 -22.75 -44.50
C VAL A 53 20.65 -22.45 -45.46
N PRO A 54 20.74 -21.47 -46.44
CA PRO A 54 19.95 -20.27 -46.84
C PRO A 54 19.44 -20.41 -48.34
N PRO A 55 19.41 -19.44 -49.31
CA PRO A 55 19.57 -17.95 -49.33
C PRO A 55 18.63 -17.08 -50.24
N ASP A 56 18.51 -15.80 -49.83
CA ASP A 56 18.61 -14.48 -50.51
C ASP A 56 17.96 -14.06 -51.88
N GLU A 57 17.23 -12.92 -51.78
CA GLU A 57 17.14 -11.72 -52.68
C GLU A 57 16.58 -11.80 -54.13
N PRO A 58 16.21 -10.67 -54.82
CA PRO A 58 16.10 -9.24 -54.38
C PRO A 58 14.81 -8.44 -54.77
N ARG A 59 14.55 -7.36 -54.01
CA ARG A 59 14.07 -5.97 -54.36
C ARG A 59 13.09 -5.64 -55.52
N VAL A 60 12.11 -4.75 -55.23
CA VAL A 60 11.69 -3.56 -56.04
C VAL A 60 11.20 -2.41 -55.09
N ARG A 61 11.28 -1.13 -55.52
CA ARG A 61 10.71 0.09 -54.85
C ARG A 61 9.78 0.88 -55.80
N LEU A 62 8.74 1.53 -55.28
CA LEU A 62 8.11 2.82 -55.71
C LEU A 62 7.27 3.33 -54.51
N VAL A 63 7.39 4.53 -53.92
CA VAL A 63 7.34 5.94 -54.38
C VAL A 63 5.90 6.50 -54.45
N HIS A 64 5.63 7.58 -53.68
CA HIS A 64 4.36 8.32 -53.59
C HIS A 64 4.15 9.31 -54.76
N PRO A 65 2.95 9.93 -54.91
CA PRO A 65 2.74 11.26 -54.29
C PRO A 65 1.31 11.59 -53.77
N HIS A 66 1.22 12.62 -52.91
CA HIS A 66 0.25 13.74 -52.78
C HIS A 66 -1.24 13.62 -53.27
N ALA A 67 -2.24 14.33 -52.70
CA ALA A 67 -2.33 15.21 -51.52
C ALA A 67 -3.82 15.55 -51.16
N ASP A 68 -4.02 16.20 -50.00
CA ASP A 68 -5.06 17.16 -49.59
C ASP A 68 -6.48 17.11 -50.20
N SER A 69 -7.51 16.98 -49.34
CA SER A 69 -8.47 18.09 -49.06
C SER A 69 -9.61 17.71 -48.08
N VAL A 70 -10.03 18.72 -47.31
CA VAL A 70 -11.20 18.80 -46.40
C VAL A 70 -11.65 20.27 -46.51
N PRO A 71 -12.93 20.65 -46.75
CA PRO A 71 -14.06 20.33 -45.85
C PRO A 71 -15.47 20.21 -46.46
N SER A 72 -16.46 19.81 -45.66
CA SER A 72 -17.65 20.65 -45.33
C SER A 72 -18.52 20.04 -44.22
N ARG A 73 -19.44 20.83 -43.65
CA ARG A 73 -20.52 20.41 -42.72
C ARG A 73 -21.88 20.51 -43.40
N ALA A 74 -22.81 19.64 -43.04
CA ALA A 74 -24.25 19.90 -43.05
C ALA A 74 -24.99 18.89 -42.14
N ASP A 75 -26.10 19.30 -41.53
CA ASP A 75 -26.94 18.50 -40.64
C ASP A 75 -28.02 17.68 -41.39
N ALA A 76 -28.47 16.58 -40.80
CA ALA A 76 -29.90 16.19 -40.78
C ALA A 76 -30.18 15.05 -39.77
N SER A 77 -31.44 14.99 -39.31
CA SER A 77 -31.92 14.18 -38.19
C SER A 77 -32.54 12.82 -38.57
N ALA A 78 -32.89 12.04 -37.53
CA ALA A 78 -34.11 11.20 -37.43
C ALA A 78 -34.05 9.65 -37.63
N THR A 79 -33.75 8.97 -36.51
CA THR A 79 -34.56 7.83 -35.95
C THR A 79 -34.51 6.41 -36.60
N PRO A 80 -34.92 5.33 -35.88
CA PRO A 80 -34.24 4.02 -35.92
C PRO A 80 -35.09 2.84 -36.47
N PRO A 81 -34.54 1.61 -36.54
CA PRO A 81 -34.65 0.65 -35.41
C PRO A 81 -33.28 -0.07 -35.14
N THR A 82 -33.08 -1.13 -34.33
CA THR A 82 -33.98 -2.15 -33.77
C THR A 82 -33.42 -2.75 -32.45
N ARG A 83 -34.31 -3.18 -31.56
CA ARG A 83 -34.02 -3.97 -30.35
C ARG A 83 -33.66 -5.42 -30.70
N ARG A 84 -32.54 -5.95 -30.17
CA ARG A 84 -32.31 -7.41 -30.06
C ARG A 84 -31.54 -7.75 -28.78
N ALA A 85 -31.92 -8.85 -28.11
CA ALA A 85 -31.36 -9.28 -26.84
C ALA A 85 -30.63 -10.63 -26.99
N ALA A 86 -29.56 -10.81 -26.20
CA ALA A 86 -28.88 -12.08 -25.92
C ALA A 86 -28.32 -11.97 -24.48
N THR A 87 -29.03 -12.46 -23.46
CA THR A 87 -28.88 -13.82 -22.88
C THR A 87 -27.49 -14.11 -22.30
N SER A 88 -27.43 -14.26 -20.97
CA SER A 88 -26.20 -14.47 -20.21
C SER A 88 -26.02 -15.92 -19.73
N THR A 89 -24.82 -16.44 -19.88
CA THR A 89 -24.32 -17.67 -19.21
C THR A 89 -22.86 -17.42 -18.81
N LYS A 90 -22.59 -16.95 -17.58
CA LYS A 90 -22.28 -17.80 -16.41
C LYS A 90 -21.20 -18.87 -16.66
N THR A 91 -19.96 -18.43 -16.67
CA THR A 91 -18.79 -19.27 -16.34
C THR A 91 -18.80 -19.61 -14.85
N THR A 92 -18.42 -20.83 -14.49
CA THR A 92 -18.05 -21.20 -13.11
C THR A 92 -16.73 -21.99 -13.14
N ALA A 93 -15.89 -21.79 -12.13
CA ALA A 93 -14.60 -22.47 -12.01
C ALA A 93 -14.73 -23.73 -11.13
N ALA A 94 -13.88 -24.72 -11.35
CA ALA A 94 -13.74 -25.89 -10.51
C ALA A 94 -12.40 -25.85 -9.74
N SER A 95 -12.42 -26.29 -8.48
CA SER A 95 -11.27 -26.36 -7.57
C SER A 95 -10.76 -27.79 -7.39
N VAL A 96 -9.53 -27.93 -6.91
CA VAL A 96 -8.85 -29.23 -6.71
C VAL A 96 -9.03 -29.72 -5.25
N PRO A 97 -9.47 -30.98 -5.02
CA PRO A 97 -9.50 -31.62 -3.71
C PRO A 97 -8.22 -32.44 -3.38
N PRO A 98 -7.99 -32.83 -2.11
CA PRO A 98 -6.68 -33.30 -1.61
C PRO A 98 -6.52 -34.83 -1.47
N VAL A 99 -5.31 -35.27 -1.08
CA VAL A 99 -4.95 -36.66 -0.72
C VAL A 99 -4.44 -36.72 0.74
N PRO A 100 -4.81 -37.74 1.56
CA PRO A 100 -4.46 -37.81 2.99
C PRO A 100 -3.28 -38.81 3.25
N PRO A 101 -3.10 -39.49 4.42
CA PRO A 101 -1.93 -39.26 5.26
C PRO A 101 -1.00 -40.48 5.44
N VAL A 102 0.16 -40.26 6.09
CA VAL A 102 1.10 -41.32 6.53
C VAL A 102 1.39 -41.15 8.03
N HIS A 103 1.52 -42.27 8.75
CA HIS A 103 1.73 -42.34 10.20
C HIS A 103 3.15 -42.79 10.59
N SER A 104 3.45 -42.76 11.90
CA SER A 104 4.72 -43.09 12.58
C SER A 104 5.87 -42.07 12.36
N GLU A 105 6.76 -41.81 13.32
CA GLU A 105 6.98 -42.45 14.63
C GLU A 105 7.49 -41.45 15.70
N GLN A 106 7.45 -41.81 16.99
CA GLN A 106 7.96 -40.99 18.10
C GLN A 106 9.32 -41.49 18.63
N PRO A 107 10.22 -40.57 18.99
CA PRO A 107 11.08 -40.77 20.17
C PRO A 107 10.80 -39.76 21.29
N THR A 108 10.77 -40.24 22.53
CA THR A 108 10.52 -39.41 23.73
C THR A 108 11.81 -38.82 24.33
N ALA A 109 11.91 -37.49 24.41
CA ALA A 109 12.87 -36.81 25.30
C ALA A 109 12.36 -35.41 25.70
N ALA A 110 12.32 -35.10 27.01
CA ALA A 110 11.78 -33.84 27.52
C ALA A 110 12.84 -32.96 28.22
N PRO A 111 13.12 -31.74 27.74
CA PRO A 111 13.93 -30.77 28.47
C PRO A 111 13.13 -29.51 28.90
N LYS A 112 12.84 -29.44 30.21
CA LYS A 112 12.75 -28.24 31.08
C LYS A 112 12.34 -26.90 30.43
N LYS A 113 11.15 -26.40 30.80
CA LYS A 113 10.62 -25.05 30.47
C LYS A 113 11.61 -23.91 30.80
N ARG A 114 12.39 -23.42 29.82
CA ARG A 114 13.06 -22.11 29.92
C ARG A 114 12.01 -21.02 29.69
N ARG A 115 11.78 -20.15 30.69
CA ARG A 115 11.01 -18.91 30.52
C ARG A 115 11.64 -18.06 29.40
N SER A 116 10.92 -17.88 28.30
CA SER A 116 11.27 -16.88 27.30
C SER A 116 11.04 -15.49 27.89
N LYS A 117 12.12 -14.76 28.17
CA LYS A 117 12.01 -13.31 28.38
C LYS A 117 11.50 -12.70 27.06
N LYS A 118 10.44 -11.88 27.11
CA LYS A 118 10.02 -11.08 25.95
C LYS A 118 11.24 -10.28 25.47
N ALA A 119 11.62 -10.45 24.20
CA ALA A 119 12.58 -9.57 23.57
C ALA A 119 11.91 -8.20 23.41
N THR A 120 12.31 -7.22 24.23
CA THR A 120 11.94 -5.82 24.03
C THR A 120 12.53 -5.34 22.71
N THR A 121 11.68 -4.92 21.78
CA THR A 121 12.07 -4.40 20.47
C THR A 121 12.61 -2.97 20.60
N SER A 122 13.80 -2.82 21.18
CA SER A 122 14.57 -1.58 21.08
C SER A 122 14.99 -1.36 19.63
N ALA A 123 14.75 -0.16 19.10
CA ALA A 123 15.40 0.29 17.89
C ALA A 123 16.94 0.24 18.06
N PRO A 124 17.73 0.09 16.97
CA PRO A 124 19.16 0.37 17.05
C PRO A 124 19.39 1.82 17.53
N PRO A 125 20.48 2.11 18.24
CA PRO A 125 20.79 3.47 18.67
C PRO A 125 20.95 4.39 17.44
N PRO A 126 20.62 5.69 17.56
CA PRO A 126 20.94 6.67 16.53
C PRO A 126 22.43 6.61 16.17
N LEU A 127 22.73 6.73 14.87
CA LEU A 127 24.11 6.84 14.40
C LEU A 127 24.73 8.17 14.88
N PRO A 128 26.09 8.27 14.94
CA PRO A 128 26.76 9.48 15.36
C PRO A 128 26.29 10.72 14.58
N THR A 129 26.16 11.85 15.29
CA THR A 129 25.48 13.10 14.88
C THR A 129 26.20 13.92 13.81
N GLY A 130 26.92 13.29 12.87
CA GLY A 130 27.69 13.95 11.81
C GLY A 130 27.29 13.62 10.37
N LEU A 131 26.23 12.80 10.15
CA LEU A 131 25.87 12.28 8.81
C LEU A 131 24.37 12.38 8.45
N VAL A 132 23.56 13.06 9.25
CA VAL A 132 22.14 13.36 8.94
C VAL A 132 21.91 14.88 8.99
N PRO A 133 21.00 15.45 8.17
CA PRO A 133 20.76 16.90 8.17
C PRO A 133 20.12 17.40 9.48
N SER A 134 20.28 18.70 9.79
CA SER A 134 19.59 19.32 10.93
C SER A 134 18.08 19.41 10.67
N ILE A 135 17.27 19.12 11.70
CA ILE A 135 15.81 19.31 11.69
C ILE A 135 15.41 20.77 11.47
N GLU A 136 16.31 21.72 11.71
CA GLU A 136 16.13 23.16 11.51
C GLU A 136 16.00 23.54 10.02
N LEU A 137 16.42 22.65 9.10
CA LEU A 137 16.18 22.79 7.66
C LEU A 137 14.70 22.61 7.29
N LEU A 138 13.86 22.15 8.22
CA LEU A 138 12.42 22.02 8.03
C LEU A 138 11.65 23.11 8.79
N ASN A 139 10.67 23.69 8.10
CA ASN A 139 9.69 24.58 8.69
C ASN A 139 8.90 23.86 9.80
N ALA A 140 8.72 24.52 10.94
CA ALA A 140 7.88 24.03 12.03
C ALA A 140 6.38 24.18 11.70
N ASP A 141 5.52 23.47 12.44
CA ASP A 141 4.08 23.72 12.39
C ASP A 141 3.76 25.13 12.88
N GLN A 142 2.84 25.82 12.21
CA GLN A 142 2.42 27.19 12.60
C GLN A 142 1.49 27.21 13.84
N GLY A 143 1.30 26.07 14.49
CA GLY A 143 1.00 25.99 15.94
C GLY A 143 -0.40 26.35 16.40
N VAL A 144 -1.22 27.00 15.57
CA VAL A 144 -2.59 27.40 15.91
C VAL A 144 -3.58 26.69 14.99
N TYR A 145 -4.32 25.74 15.56
CA TYR A 145 -5.62 25.35 15.05
C TYR A 145 -6.62 26.29 15.70
N GLU A 146 -7.08 27.34 14.99
CA GLU A 146 -8.14 28.18 15.55
C GLU A 146 -9.37 27.30 15.84
N ALA A 147 -9.98 27.53 17.01
CA ALA A 147 -11.17 26.83 17.39
C ALA A 147 -12.33 27.31 16.49
N VAL A 148 -12.58 26.55 15.42
CA VAL A 148 -13.86 26.51 14.70
C VAL A 148 -14.98 26.58 15.74
N ASN A 149 -16.08 27.28 15.46
CA ASN A 149 -17.20 27.37 16.40
C ASN A 149 -17.91 26.02 16.56
N VAL A 150 -17.30 25.14 17.37
CA VAL A 150 -17.70 23.76 17.64
C VAL A 150 -19.10 23.71 18.22
N GLN A 151 -19.48 24.69 19.04
CA GLN A 151 -20.81 24.79 19.66
C GLN A 151 -21.87 25.03 18.58
N HIS A 152 -21.65 25.99 17.68
CA HIS A 152 -22.56 26.23 16.57
C HIS A 152 -22.67 25.03 15.61
N ILE A 153 -21.57 24.33 15.32
CA ILE A 153 -21.60 23.11 14.49
C ILE A 153 -22.28 21.94 15.22
N GLN A 154 -22.11 21.80 16.54
CA GLN A 154 -22.85 20.81 17.35
C GLN A 154 -24.35 21.03 17.24
N GLU A 155 -24.82 22.25 17.49
CA GLU A 155 -26.23 22.64 17.38
C GLU A 155 -26.76 22.40 15.97
N LEU A 156 -26.02 22.80 14.94
CA LEU A 156 -26.42 22.63 13.54
C LEU A 156 -26.49 21.16 13.11
N ILE A 157 -25.59 20.29 13.58
CA ILE A 157 -25.66 18.83 13.35
C ILE A 157 -26.88 18.23 14.05
N GLU A 158 -27.13 18.59 15.31
CA GLU A 158 -28.25 18.04 16.09
C GLU A 158 -29.60 18.47 15.52
N ASN A 159 -29.79 19.78 15.27
CA ASN A 159 -31.01 20.34 14.71
C ASN A 159 -31.32 19.76 13.31
N THR A 160 -30.33 19.75 12.40
CA THR A 160 -30.52 19.20 11.04
C THR A 160 -30.96 17.73 11.08
N LEU A 161 -30.35 16.92 11.95
CA LEU A 161 -30.73 15.51 12.08
C LEU A 161 -32.09 15.33 12.78
N GLU A 162 -32.48 16.22 13.69
CA GLU A 162 -33.81 16.23 14.29
C GLU A 162 -34.91 16.57 13.28
N ASP A 163 -34.72 17.57 12.40
CA ASP A 163 -35.65 17.93 11.32
C ASP A 163 -35.99 16.72 10.41
N PHE A 164 -35.00 15.89 10.08
CA PHE A 164 -35.20 14.65 9.31
C PHE A 164 -35.80 13.47 10.12
N ASN A 165 -36.21 13.70 11.38
CA ASN A 165 -36.65 12.69 12.34
C ASN A 165 -35.58 11.63 12.61
N VAL A 166 -34.34 12.07 12.85
CA VAL A 166 -33.16 11.25 13.17
C VAL A 166 -32.45 11.86 14.41
N PRO A 167 -33.13 12.06 15.56
CA PRO A 167 -32.55 12.76 16.70
C PRO A 167 -31.27 12.07 17.22
N VAL A 168 -30.24 12.88 17.44
CA VAL A 168 -28.93 12.48 17.98
C VAL A 168 -28.51 13.43 19.10
N LYS A 169 -27.47 13.06 19.86
CA LYS A 169 -26.73 14.00 20.70
C LYS A 169 -25.24 13.88 20.41
N VAL A 170 -24.53 15.00 20.25
CA VAL A 170 -23.06 15.01 20.21
C VAL A 170 -22.54 14.68 21.61
N VAL A 171 -21.73 13.62 21.71
CA VAL A 171 -21.15 13.10 22.96
C VAL A 171 -19.61 13.19 22.99
N HIS A 172 -19.00 13.55 21.86
CA HIS A 172 -17.54 13.72 21.72
C HIS A 172 -17.26 14.72 20.59
N VAL A 173 -16.20 15.52 20.71
CA VAL A 173 -15.64 16.29 19.60
C VAL A 173 -14.12 16.18 19.64
N GLU A 174 -13.51 15.97 18.48
CA GLU A 174 -12.07 15.79 18.31
C GLU A 174 -11.64 16.60 17.08
N SER A 175 -10.99 17.76 17.30
CA SER A 175 -10.56 18.68 16.24
C SER A 175 -9.16 18.34 15.75
N GLY A 176 -9.02 18.11 14.45
CA GLY A 176 -7.75 17.88 13.77
C GLY A 176 -7.35 19.03 12.85
N PRO A 177 -6.24 18.88 12.09
CA PRO A 177 -5.70 19.95 11.25
C PRO A 177 -6.59 20.38 10.08
N THR A 178 -7.38 19.45 9.53
CA THR A 178 -8.16 19.63 8.29
C THR A 178 -9.66 19.32 8.43
N VAL A 179 -10.04 18.58 9.47
CA VAL A 179 -11.40 18.15 9.80
C VAL A 179 -11.58 18.13 11.32
N THR A 180 -12.81 18.29 11.78
CA THR A 180 -13.23 18.03 13.16
C THR A 180 -14.22 16.87 13.17
N GLN A 181 -13.99 15.85 14.00
CA GLN A 181 -14.88 14.70 14.15
C GLN A 181 -15.86 14.93 15.32
N PHE A 182 -17.15 14.97 15.00
CA PHE A 182 -18.26 15.07 15.95
C PHE A 182 -18.83 13.66 16.19
N GLY A 183 -18.63 13.11 17.39
CA GLY A 183 -19.14 11.81 17.78
C GLY A 183 -20.59 11.92 18.23
N VAL A 184 -21.54 11.44 17.43
CA VAL A 184 -22.98 11.47 17.71
C VAL A 184 -23.53 10.13 18.22
N ALA A 185 -24.29 10.20 19.31
CA ALA A 185 -25.05 9.09 19.87
C ALA A 185 -26.50 9.12 19.33
N PRO A 186 -26.98 8.06 18.64
CA PRO A 186 -28.36 8.00 18.16
C PRO A 186 -29.35 7.91 19.33
N LEU A 187 -30.33 8.82 19.39
CA LEU A 187 -31.36 8.86 20.44
C LEU A 187 -32.54 7.92 20.12
N TYR A 188 -33.63 8.06 20.87
CA TYR A 188 -34.88 7.33 20.67
C TYR A 188 -35.91 8.24 20.01
N LEU A 189 -36.50 7.77 18.90
CA LEU A 189 -37.68 8.40 18.30
C LEU A 189 -38.93 7.82 18.98
N GLU A 190 -39.89 8.68 19.32
CA GLU A 190 -41.19 8.29 19.86
C GLU A 190 -42.28 8.50 18.82
N ARG A 191 -42.98 7.43 18.45
CA ARG A 191 -44.06 7.49 17.46
C ARG A 191 -45.14 6.47 17.82
N GLY A 192 -46.39 6.93 17.99
CA GLY A 192 -47.52 6.06 18.33
C GLY A 192 -47.34 5.28 19.64
N GLY A 193 -46.72 5.89 20.66
CA GLY A 193 -46.45 5.27 21.95
C GLY A 193 -45.27 4.27 21.97
N GLN A 194 -44.61 4.01 20.83
CA GLN A 194 -43.44 3.14 20.77
C GLN A 194 -42.14 3.97 20.75
N ARG A 195 -41.24 3.70 21.70
CA ARG A 195 -39.87 4.24 21.72
C ARG A 195 -38.95 3.37 20.87
N ARG A 196 -38.29 3.93 19.87
CA ARG A 196 -37.39 3.18 18.97
C ARG A 196 -36.07 3.90 18.77
N LYS A 197 -34.95 3.25 19.08
CA LYS A 197 -33.62 3.84 18.84
C LYS A 197 -33.42 4.12 17.35
N VAL A 198 -32.88 5.30 17.04
CA VAL A 198 -32.48 5.69 15.68
C VAL A 198 -31.48 4.68 15.11
N ARG A 199 -31.73 4.24 13.87
CA ARG A 199 -30.85 3.32 13.14
C ARG A 199 -29.66 4.08 12.57
N VAL A 200 -28.45 3.56 12.78
CA VAL A 200 -27.18 4.14 12.27
C VAL A 200 -27.26 4.50 10.78
N ASN A 201 -27.81 3.61 9.92
CA ASN A 201 -27.95 3.87 8.49
C ASN A 201 -28.80 5.11 8.14
N ARG A 202 -29.68 5.60 9.05
CA ARG A 202 -30.45 6.85 8.84
C ARG A 202 -29.59 8.11 9.02
N ILE A 203 -28.51 8.03 9.80
CA ILE A 203 -27.53 9.11 9.94
C ILE A 203 -26.60 9.07 8.72
N VAL A 204 -26.12 7.88 8.36
CA VAL A 204 -25.25 7.67 7.16
C VAL A 204 -25.93 8.13 5.87
N SER A 205 -27.26 7.97 5.75
CA SER A 205 -28.02 8.41 4.57
C SER A 205 -28.28 9.91 4.47
N LEU A 206 -27.94 10.71 5.48
CA LEU A 206 -28.14 12.16 5.52
C LEU A 206 -26.81 12.93 5.37
N ALA A 207 -25.78 12.29 4.80
CA ALA A 207 -24.47 12.92 4.60
C ALA A 207 -24.55 14.14 3.67
N ASP A 208 -25.30 14.06 2.57
CA ASP A 208 -25.44 15.15 1.61
C ASP A 208 -26.27 16.30 2.19
N ASP A 209 -27.34 16.00 2.94
CA ASP A 209 -28.15 17.00 3.64
C ASP A 209 -27.36 17.71 4.75
N LEU A 210 -26.55 16.97 5.52
CA LEU A 210 -25.63 17.54 6.51
C LEU A 210 -24.56 18.43 5.85
N ALA A 211 -23.99 18.00 4.72
CA ALA A 211 -23.00 18.79 4.00
C ALA A 211 -23.60 20.13 3.50
N LEU A 212 -24.83 20.08 2.99
CA LEU A 212 -25.60 21.26 2.59
C LEU A 212 -25.87 22.20 3.78
N ALA A 213 -26.38 21.67 4.90
CA ALA A 213 -26.70 22.47 6.09
C ALA A 213 -25.46 23.11 6.72
N LEU A 214 -24.33 22.39 6.73
CA LEU A 214 -23.03 22.86 7.24
C LEU A 214 -22.26 23.73 6.24
N ALA A 215 -22.79 23.95 5.02
CA ALA A 215 -22.13 24.66 3.92
C ALA A 215 -20.72 24.12 3.56
N VAL A 216 -20.50 22.81 3.66
CA VAL A 216 -19.23 22.13 3.32
C VAL A 216 -19.35 21.27 2.06
N PRO A 217 -18.27 21.02 1.31
CA PRO A 217 -18.35 20.23 0.07
C PRO A 217 -18.80 18.77 0.24
N ALA A 218 -18.52 18.19 1.42
CA ALA A 218 -18.96 16.86 1.85
C ALA A 218 -18.68 16.70 3.37
N VAL A 219 -19.39 15.79 4.03
CA VAL A 219 -19.00 15.23 5.35
C VAL A 219 -18.68 13.75 5.20
N ARG A 220 -17.73 13.22 5.99
CA ARG A 220 -17.46 11.78 6.08
C ARG A 220 -18.12 11.21 7.34
N ILE A 221 -18.91 10.15 7.19
CA ILE A 221 -19.59 9.50 8.32
C ILE A 221 -18.97 8.13 8.60
N GLU A 222 -18.41 7.95 9.79
CA GLU A 222 -17.77 6.71 10.26
C GLU A 222 -18.66 6.00 11.29
N ALA A 223 -19.10 4.78 10.96
CA ALA A 223 -20.32 4.22 11.54
C ALA A 223 -20.21 2.70 11.84
N PRO A 224 -19.98 2.30 13.10
CA PRO A 224 -19.55 3.11 14.25
C PRO A 224 -18.05 3.44 14.18
N VAL A 225 -17.60 4.39 15.02
CA VAL A 225 -16.17 4.65 15.20
C VAL A 225 -15.50 3.47 15.95
N PRO A 226 -14.36 2.92 15.47
CA PRO A 226 -13.71 1.77 16.08
C PRO A 226 -13.43 1.95 17.58
N GLY A 227 -13.94 1.01 18.39
CA GLY A 227 -13.78 1.04 19.85
C GLY A 227 -14.60 2.10 20.59
N ARG A 228 -15.49 2.85 19.90
CA ARG A 228 -16.31 3.92 20.48
C ARG A 228 -17.82 3.63 20.26
N PRO A 229 -18.71 3.93 21.23
CA PRO A 229 -20.14 3.64 21.11
C PRO A 229 -20.95 4.72 20.35
N TYR A 230 -20.33 5.42 19.39
CA TYR A 230 -20.93 6.53 18.64
C TYR A 230 -20.63 6.45 17.13
N VAL A 231 -21.36 7.23 16.34
CA VAL A 231 -21.08 7.49 14.91
C VAL A 231 -20.25 8.77 14.82
N GLY A 232 -19.16 8.77 14.06
CA GLY A 232 -18.34 9.97 13.84
C GLY A 232 -18.82 10.71 12.59
N ILE A 233 -19.02 12.02 12.68
CA ILE A 233 -19.28 12.91 11.55
C ILE A 233 -18.08 13.82 11.42
N GLU A 234 -17.29 13.65 10.36
CA GLU A 234 -16.12 14.47 10.06
C GLU A 234 -16.52 15.62 9.15
N VAL A 235 -16.43 16.83 9.70
CA VAL A 235 -16.73 18.10 9.03
C VAL A 235 -15.40 18.76 8.67
N PRO A 236 -15.18 19.19 7.40
CA PRO A 236 -14.02 20.00 7.03
C PRO A 236 -13.92 21.28 7.87
N ASN A 237 -12.72 21.58 8.37
CA ASN A 237 -12.49 22.87 9.03
C ASN A 237 -12.54 24.00 7.98
N THR A 238 -13.07 25.17 8.38
CA THR A 238 -13.09 26.39 7.55
C THR A 238 -11.67 26.82 7.17
N GLU A 239 -10.77 26.86 8.16
CA GLU A 239 -9.34 27.02 7.94
C GLU A 239 -8.62 25.68 8.08
N LYS A 240 -7.76 25.35 7.11
CA LYS A 240 -7.00 24.11 7.08
C LYS A 240 -5.55 24.42 7.44
N ALA A 241 -5.13 23.94 8.60
CA ALA A 241 -3.76 24.12 9.05
C ALA A 241 -2.82 23.11 8.37
N THR A 242 -1.72 23.63 7.82
CA THR A 242 -0.66 22.82 7.20
C THR A 242 -0.01 21.90 8.23
N VAL A 243 0.09 20.61 7.90
CA VAL A 243 0.88 19.64 8.67
C VAL A 243 2.30 19.60 8.11
N SER A 244 3.27 20.10 8.86
CA SER A 244 4.68 20.03 8.49
C SER A 244 5.26 18.63 8.69
N LEU A 245 6.23 18.25 7.85
CA LEU A 245 7.06 17.07 8.08
C LEU A 245 7.80 17.15 9.44
N ARG A 246 8.23 18.36 9.83
CA ARG A 246 8.94 18.59 11.08
C ARG A 246 8.14 18.16 12.30
N GLY A 247 6.88 18.60 12.43
CA GLY A 247 6.01 18.23 13.54
C GLY A 247 5.74 16.72 13.63
N VAL A 248 5.82 16.00 12.51
CA VAL A 248 5.74 14.53 12.48
C VAL A 248 7.06 13.89 12.92
N ILE A 249 8.22 14.40 12.46
CA ILE A 249 9.54 13.89 12.87
C ILE A 249 9.83 14.18 14.35
N GLU A 250 9.44 15.34 14.88
CA GLU A 250 9.59 15.69 16.31
C GLU A 250 8.61 14.92 17.21
N SER A 251 7.58 14.27 16.63
CA SER A 251 6.58 13.53 17.41
C SER A 251 7.16 12.27 18.11
N PRO A 252 6.60 11.87 19.26
CA PRO A 252 6.97 10.61 19.92
C PRO A 252 6.83 9.37 19.01
N ALA A 253 5.81 9.37 18.14
CA ALA A 253 5.55 8.31 17.18
C ALA A 253 6.69 8.10 16.18
N PHE A 254 7.45 9.14 15.84
CA PHE A 254 8.65 9.01 15.01
C PHE A 254 9.90 8.72 15.86
N GLN A 255 10.11 9.52 16.91
CA GLN A 255 11.34 9.47 17.72
C GLN A 255 11.51 8.17 18.51
N LYS A 256 10.42 7.62 19.06
CA LYS A 256 10.44 6.44 19.95
C LYS A 256 9.86 5.20 19.27
N ASP A 257 8.66 5.33 18.70
CA ASP A 257 7.83 4.18 18.34
C ASP A 257 7.89 3.80 16.85
N GLY A 258 8.54 4.62 16.01
CA GLY A 258 8.59 4.44 14.55
C GLY A 258 9.36 3.20 14.06
N GLY A 259 10.03 2.48 14.96
CA GLY A 259 10.68 1.21 14.65
C GLY A 259 11.94 1.35 13.80
N ARG A 260 12.12 0.44 12.83
CA ARG A 260 13.39 0.19 12.14
C ARG A 260 13.58 0.96 10.84
N LEU A 261 12.50 1.27 10.12
CA LEU A 261 12.54 2.09 8.90
C LEU A 261 11.28 2.96 8.82
N PRO A 262 11.12 3.98 9.70
CA PRO A 262 9.91 4.78 9.78
C PRO A 262 9.75 5.72 8.61
N LEU A 263 8.55 5.71 8.05
CA LEU A 263 8.04 6.64 7.06
C LEU A 263 7.07 7.59 7.78
N PRO A 264 7.34 8.90 7.87
CA PRO A 264 6.38 9.87 8.39
C PRO A 264 5.27 10.10 7.37
N LEU A 265 4.02 9.94 7.79
CA LEU A 265 2.85 9.99 6.88
C LEU A 265 1.97 11.23 7.08
N GLY A 266 2.05 11.90 8.24
CA GLY A 266 1.25 13.09 8.54
C GLY A 266 0.76 13.11 9.99
N ARG A 267 -0.42 13.69 10.20
CA ARG A 267 -1.17 13.66 11.47
C ARG A 267 -2.55 13.02 11.24
N ASN A 268 -3.13 12.39 12.26
CA ASN A 268 -4.50 11.85 12.19
C ASN A 268 -5.56 12.93 12.49
N THR A 269 -6.82 12.52 12.56
CA THR A 269 -7.97 13.38 12.93
C THR A 269 -7.89 13.96 14.35
N ALA A 270 -7.11 13.36 15.25
CA ALA A 270 -6.80 13.89 16.57
C ALA A 270 -5.53 14.77 16.60
N GLY A 271 -4.96 15.10 15.43
CA GLY A 271 -3.71 15.83 15.31
C GLY A 271 -2.45 15.05 15.74
N ALA A 272 -2.55 13.80 16.17
CA ALA A 272 -1.41 12.98 16.58
C ALA A 272 -0.58 12.53 15.37
N GLY A 273 0.75 12.54 15.49
CA GLY A 273 1.68 12.15 14.42
C GLY A 273 1.54 10.68 14.01
N VAL A 274 1.48 10.43 12.70
CA VAL A 274 1.29 9.11 12.09
C VAL A 274 2.58 8.68 11.38
N VAL A 275 3.08 7.51 11.74
CA VAL A 275 4.35 6.94 11.26
C VAL A 275 4.16 5.44 11.00
N MET A 276 4.71 4.93 9.89
CA MET A 276 4.68 3.52 9.52
C MET A 276 6.10 2.96 9.41
N ASP A 277 6.37 1.79 10.00
CA ASP A 277 7.66 1.09 9.86
C ASP A 277 7.65 0.20 8.60
N LEU A 278 8.45 0.57 7.60
CA LEU A 278 8.60 -0.16 6.33
C LEU A 278 9.24 -1.56 6.51
N THR A 279 9.80 -1.90 7.68
CA THR A 279 10.20 -3.30 7.97
C THR A 279 9.02 -4.19 8.42
N ARG A 280 7.94 -3.55 8.89
CA ARG A 280 6.71 -4.21 9.36
C ARG A 280 5.69 -4.36 8.23
N ALA A 281 5.49 -3.30 7.44
CA ALA A 281 4.80 -3.34 6.17
C ALA A 281 5.86 -3.29 5.05
N PRO A 282 6.35 -4.44 4.53
CA PRO A 282 7.63 -4.53 3.82
C PRO A 282 7.72 -3.71 2.52
N HIS A 283 6.58 -3.44 1.89
CA HIS A 283 6.44 -2.78 0.60
C HIS A 283 5.21 -1.86 0.67
N MET A 284 5.26 -0.70 0.02
CA MET A 284 4.24 0.35 0.05
C MET A 284 3.77 0.68 -1.37
N LEU A 285 2.46 0.81 -1.55
CA LEU A 285 1.82 1.34 -2.76
C LEU A 285 1.17 2.69 -2.44
N ILE A 286 1.44 3.71 -3.26
CA ILE A 286 0.92 5.08 -3.11
C ILE A 286 0.10 5.42 -4.36
N ALA A 287 -1.22 5.32 -4.27
CA ALA A 287 -2.13 5.69 -5.36
C ALA A 287 -2.81 7.03 -5.06
N GLY A 288 -2.85 7.94 -6.03
CA GLY A 288 -3.57 9.21 -5.91
C GLY A 288 -3.49 10.05 -7.18
N SER A 289 -4.60 10.66 -7.58
CA SER A 289 -4.68 11.50 -8.78
C SER A 289 -3.75 12.70 -8.75
N THR A 290 -3.50 13.33 -9.89
CA THR A 290 -2.81 14.62 -9.95
C THR A 290 -3.45 15.63 -8.98
N GLY A 291 -2.62 16.38 -8.25
CA GLY A 291 -3.07 17.32 -7.20
C GLY A 291 -3.46 16.70 -5.85
N SER A 292 -3.58 15.37 -5.72
CA SER A 292 -3.95 14.70 -4.45
C SER A 292 -2.86 14.72 -3.36
N GLY A 293 -1.63 15.12 -3.70
CA GLY A 293 -0.48 15.10 -2.79
C GLY A 293 0.42 13.87 -2.89
N LYS A 294 0.22 12.95 -3.86
CA LYS A 294 1.10 11.78 -4.13
C LYS A 294 2.59 12.15 -4.02
N SER A 295 3.04 13.11 -4.81
CA SER A 295 4.46 13.49 -4.88
C SER A 295 4.96 14.16 -3.61
N VAL A 296 4.10 14.92 -2.93
CA VAL A 296 4.41 15.50 -1.60
C VAL A 296 4.61 14.38 -0.59
N CYS A 297 3.78 13.32 -0.62
CA CYS A 297 3.93 12.14 0.24
C CYS A 297 5.26 11.42 -0.03
N ILE A 298 5.62 11.18 -1.29
CA ILE A 298 6.91 10.56 -1.67
C ILE A 298 8.09 11.39 -1.14
N ASN A 299 8.10 12.70 -1.39
CA ASN A 299 9.15 13.59 -0.91
C ASN A 299 9.20 13.70 0.63
N THR A 300 8.04 13.67 1.30
CA THR A 300 7.91 13.63 2.77
C THR A 300 8.56 12.37 3.34
N ILE A 301 8.35 11.22 2.69
CA ILE A 301 8.91 9.93 3.09
C ILE A 301 10.43 9.87 2.86
N ILE A 302 10.91 10.24 1.67
CA ILE A 302 12.35 10.27 1.36
C ILE A 302 13.08 11.22 2.32
N THR A 303 12.57 12.44 2.50
CA THR A 303 13.16 13.42 3.43
C THR A 303 13.14 12.92 4.88
N GLY A 304 12.04 12.31 5.33
CA GLY A 304 11.94 11.70 6.66
C GLY A 304 12.96 10.59 6.91
N LEU A 305 13.30 9.82 5.88
CA LEU A 305 14.35 8.81 5.94
C LEU A 305 15.76 9.43 5.94
N LEU A 306 16.02 10.44 5.10
CA LEU A 306 17.30 11.16 5.06
C LEU A 306 17.62 11.90 6.37
N MET A 307 16.59 12.39 7.07
CA MET A 307 16.68 12.98 8.42
C MET A 307 17.01 11.97 9.54
N ARG A 308 17.09 10.66 9.23
CA ARG A 308 17.28 9.59 10.22
C ARG A 308 18.43 8.62 9.90
N TYR A 309 18.80 8.47 8.63
CA TYR A 309 19.78 7.47 8.18
C TYR A 309 20.92 8.09 7.37
N GLY A 310 22.15 7.69 7.68
CA GLY A 310 23.32 7.94 6.83
C GLY A 310 23.45 6.90 5.69
N PRO A 311 24.26 7.18 4.66
CA PRO A 311 24.39 6.33 3.47
C PRO A 311 24.90 4.90 3.76
N GLU A 312 25.60 4.69 4.87
CA GLU A 312 26.06 3.37 5.33
C GLU A 312 24.92 2.50 5.93
N SER A 313 23.75 3.09 6.14
CA SER A 313 22.58 2.43 6.76
C SER A 313 21.34 2.39 5.87
N LEU A 314 21.27 3.29 4.88
CA LEU A 314 20.18 3.38 3.91
C LEU A 314 20.72 3.81 2.55
N ARG A 315 20.28 3.10 1.50
CA ARG A 315 20.51 3.43 0.11
C ARG A 315 19.20 3.50 -0.67
N PHE A 316 19.18 4.31 -1.73
CA PHE A 316 18.05 4.46 -2.64
C PHE A 316 18.39 4.01 -4.05
N VAL A 317 17.46 3.31 -4.69
CA VAL A 317 17.33 3.25 -6.15
C VAL A 317 16.07 4.06 -6.48
N MET A 318 16.12 4.96 -7.47
CA MET A 318 14.99 5.83 -7.81
C MET A 318 14.67 5.74 -9.29
N VAL A 319 13.37 5.62 -9.62
CA VAL A 319 12.85 5.55 -10.98
C VAL A 319 11.79 6.64 -11.16
N ASP A 320 12.03 7.55 -12.10
CA ASP A 320 11.10 8.61 -12.50
C ASP A 320 11.12 8.74 -14.04
N PRO A 321 10.21 8.05 -14.75
CA PRO A 321 10.14 8.10 -16.21
C PRO A 321 9.73 9.47 -16.77
N LYS A 322 9.25 10.40 -15.94
CA LYS A 322 8.84 11.75 -16.36
C LYS A 322 9.89 12.83 -16.08
N MET A 323 10.91 12.53 -15.28
CA MET A 323 11.94 13.48 -14.81
C MET A 323 11.37 14.71 -14.09
N VAL A 324 10.30 14.56 -13.29
CA VAL A 324 9.62 15.69 -12.61
C VAL A 324 9.91 15.74 -11.11
N GLU A 325 9.85 14.60 -10.43
CA GLU A 325 9.70 14.54 -8.96
C GLU A 325 10.99 14.10 -8.26
N LEU A 326 11.72 13.15 -8.85
CA LEU A 326 12.91 12.56 -8.24
C LEU A 326 14.27 13.13 -8.69
N PRO A 327 14.46 13.78 -9.87
CA PRO A 327 15.78 14.25 -10.31
C PRO A 327 16.53 15.17 -9.34
N GLY A 328 15.83 15.87 -8.44
CA GLY A 328 16.44 16.68 -7.37
C GLY A 328 17.27 15.90 -6.34
N TYR A 329 17.09 14.57 -6.25
CA TYR A 329 17.90 13.70 -5.37
C TYR A 329 19.20 13.22 -6.03
N ASN A 330 19.48 13.55 -7.30
CA ASN A 330 20.74 13.17 -7.93
C ASN A 330 21.94 13.81 -7.22
N GLY A 331 22.89 12.97 -6.78
CA GLY A 331 24.13 13.40 -6.13
C GLY A 331 24.15 13.30 -4.60
N ILE A 332 23.02 12.96 -3.95
CA ILE A 332 23.06 12.60 -2.51
C ILE A 332 23.83 11.28 -2.31
N PRO A 333 24.60 11.12 -1.22
CA PRO A 333 25.48 9.96 -1.04
C PRO A 333 24.72 8.64 -0.83
N HIS A 334 23.42 8.70 -0.54
CA HIS A 334 22.54 7.53 -0.39
C HIS A 334 22.15 6.88 -1.72
N MET A 335 22.36 7.53 -2.87
CA MET A 335 21.96 6.97 -4.16
C MET A 335 22.82 5.79 -4.60
N ILE A 336 22.19 4.82 -5.25
CA ILE A 336 22.82 3.78 -6.06
C ILE A 336 22.64 4.19 -7.52
N GLY A 337 23.69 4.76 -8.12
CA GLY A 337 23.63 5.34 -9.47
C GLY A 337 22.95 6.72 -9.49
N LYS A 338 22.22 7.00 -10.57
CA LYS A 338 21.38 8.20 -10.75
C LYS A 338 19.91 7.83 -10.71
N VAL A 339 19.03 8.82 -10.67
CA VAL A 339 17.59 8.63 -10.94
C VAL A 339 17.44 8.04 -12.34
N ILE A 340 16.71 6.94 -12.44
CA ILE A 340 16.54 6.14 -13.65
C ILE A 340 15.32 6.64 -14.42
N THR A 341 15.51 6.82 -15.72
CA THR A 341 14.50 7.37 -16.65
C THR A 341 14.20 6.38 -17.78
N GLU A 342 15.24 5.74 -18.31
CA GLU A 342 15.15 4.82 -19.45
C GLU A 342 14.72 3.41 -19.04
N MET A 343 13.80 2.81 -19.81
CA MET A 343 13.22 1.49 -19.52
C MET A 343 14.26 0.39 -19.33
N ASP A 344 15.27 0.31 -20.21
CA ASP A 344 16.33 -0.72 -20.14
C ASP A 344 17.14 -0.61 -18.84
N GLN A 345 17.32 0.60 -18.31
CA GLN A 345 18.00 0.84 -17.04
C GLN A 345 17.11 0.43 -15.85
N VAL A 346 15.78 0.57 -15.95
CA VAL A 346 14.83 0.03 -14.95
C VAL A 346 14.92 -1.49 -14.91
N MET A 347 14.94 -2.15 -16.08
CA MET A 347 15.11 -3.60 -16.17
C MET A 347 16.44 -4.07 -15.59
N GLY A 348 17.53 -3.34 -15.87
CA GLY A 348 18.85 -3.59 -15.27
C GLY A 348 18.85 -3.43 -13.74
N ALA A 349 18.21 -2.38 -13.21
CA ALA A 349 18.16 -2.12 -11.78
C ALA A 349 17.28 -3.11 -11.00
N LEU A 350 16.13 -3.52 -11.56
CA LEU A 350 15.30 -4.59 -10.98
C LEU A 350 16.06 -5.93 -10.97
N THR A 351 16.80 -6.23 -12.05
CA THR A 351 17.65 -7.43 -12.12
C THR A 351 18.77 -7.39 -11.09
N TRP A 352 19.42 -6.24 -10.92
CA TRP A 352 20.45 -6.03 -9.89
C TRP A 352 19.89 -6.19 -8.47
N LEU A 353 18.72 -5.64 -8.17
CA LEU A 353 18.05 -5.80 -6.87
C LEU A 353 17.71 -7.27 -6.56
N LEU A 354 17.39 -8.08 -7.58
CA LEU A 354 17.17 -9.52 -7.42
C LEU A 354 18.47 -10.29 -7.14
N LEU A 355 19.59 -9.88 -7.74
CA LEU A 355 20.91 -10.47 -7.45
C LEU A 355 21.39 -10.10 -6.04
N GLU A 356 21.35 -8.81 -5.68
CA GLU A 356 21.64 -8.30 -4.33
C GLU A 356 20.76 -8.99 -3.26
N MET A 357 19.49 -9.30 -3.57
CA MET A 357 18.63 -10.09 -2.69
C MET A 357 19.15 -11.52 -2.50
N ASP A 358 19.48 -12.23 -3.57
CA ASP A 358 19.97 -13.62 -3.51
C ASP A 358 21.35 -13.70 -2.83
N ASP A 359 22.26 -12.75 -3.08
CA ASP A 359 23.58 -12.65 -2.45
C ASP A 359 23.52 -12.31 -0.95
N ARG A 360 22.55 -11.49 -0.54
CA ARG A 360 22.25 -11.29 0.90
C ARG A 360 21.77 -12.58 1.56
N TYR A 361 20.94 -13.38 0.90
CA TYR A 361 20.54 -14.69 1.42
C TYR A 361 21.71 -15.67 1.54
N GLN A 362 22.66 -15.66 0.58
CA GLN A 362 23.90 -16.44 0.69
C GLN A 362 24.75 -15.98 1.89
N SER A 363 24.94 -14.67 2.05
CA SER A 363 25.67 -14.06 3.17
C SER A 363 25.04 -14.40 4.52
N PHE A 364 23.72 -14.36 4.63
CA PHE A 364 22.99 -14.75 5.85
C PHE A 364 23.19 -16.23 6.19
N LYS A 365 23.12 -17.10 5.18
CA LYS A 365 23.33 -18.54 5.33
C LYS A 365 24.75 -18.86 5.82
N ALA A 366 25.77 -18.16 5.29
CA ALA A 366 27.17 -18.36 5.66
C ALA A 366 27.44 -18.09 7.16
N VAL A 367 26.81 -17.03 7.73
CA VAL A 367 26.96 -16.68 9.16
C VAL A 367 25.84 -17.20 10.07
N GLY A 368 24.95 -18.06 9.55
CA GLY A 368 23.90 -18.75 10.31
C GLY A 368 22.71 -17.88 10.76
N VAL A 369 22.47 -16.75 10.09
CA VAL A 369 21.37 -15.82 10.39
C VAL A 369 20.23 -15.92 9.37
N ARG A 370 19.18 -15.11 9.53
CA ARG A 370 17.96 -15.18 8.69
C ARG A 370 17.47 -13.85 8.12
N ASN A 371 18.00 -12.72 8.59
CA ASN A 371 17.62 -11.39 8.10
C ASN A 371 18.73 -10.36 8.33
N VAL A 372 18.62 -9.24 7.63
CA VAL A 372 19.59 -8.13 7.65
C VAL A 372 19.85 -7.59 9.05
N GLU A 373 18.86 -7.58 9.95
CA GLU A 373 19.05 -7.02 11.29
C GLU A 373 19.77 -7.99 12.23
N THR A 374 19.60 -9.31 12.06
CA THR A 374 20.43 -10.30 12.79
C THR A 374 21.84 -10.40 12.20
N TYR A 375 22.01 -10.15 10.90
CA TYR A 375 23.31 -10.03 10.25
C TYR A 375 24.09 -8.79 10.73
N ASN A 376 23.48 -7.60 10.68
CA ASN A 376 24.09 -6.35 11.16
C ASN A 376 24.38 -6.37 12.67
N ALA A 377 23.61 -7.14 13.46
CA ALA A 377 23.90 -7.40 14.87
C ALA A 377 25.10 -8.36 15.11
N LEU A 378 25.73 -8.91 14.06
CA LEU A 378 27.04 -9.55 14.12
C LEU A 378 28.17 -8.59 13.74
N ALA A 379 27.95 -7.68 12.78
CA ALA A 379 28.93 -6.65 12.38
C ALA A 379 29.45 -5.81 13.57
N GLY A 380 28.58 -5.48 14.53
CA GLY A 380 28.95 -4.76 15.76
C GLY A 380 29.74 -5.57 16.81
N LYS A 381 30.26 -6.76 16.47
CA LYS A 381 31.03 -7.63 17.38
C LYS A 381 32.45 -7.82 16.86
N LYS A 382 33.41 -8.00 17.77
CA LYS A 382 34.77 -8.40 17.38
C LYS A 382 34.70 -9.76 16.65
N PRO A 383 35.30 -9.92 15.46
CA PRO A 383 35.37 -11.22 14.79
C PRO A 383 36.15 -12.22 15.63
N LYS A 384 35.89 -13.52 15.46
CA LYS A 384 36.73 -14.54 16.11
C LYS A 384 38.11 -14.57 15.44
N LYS A 385 39.09 -15.14 16.14
CA LYS A 385 40.47 -15.23 15.65
C LYS A 385 40.53 -16.10 14.38
N GLY A 386 40.66 -15.48 13.21
CA GLY A 386 40.65 -16.14 11.90
C GLY A 386 39.36 -15.96 11.08
N GLU A 387 38.38 -15.22 11.58
CA GLU A 387 37.19 -14.79 10.82
C GLU A 387 37.40 -13.35 10.30
N GLU A 388 36.91 -13.04 9.10
CA GLU A 388 36.91 -11.65 8.60
C GLU A 388 35.85 -10.79 9.31
N PRO A 389 36.04 -9.45 9.36
CA PRO A 389 35.01 -8.55 9.89
C PRO A 389 33.76 -8.58 9.02
N ILE A 390 32.59 -8.76 9.63
CA ILE A 390 31.30 -8.66 8.93
C ILE A 390 30.98 -7.18 8.70
N THR A 391 31.01 -6.74 7.45
CA THR A 391 30.53 -5.40 7.04
C THR A 391 28.99 -5.35 7.19
N PRO A 392 28.41 -4.31 7.82
CA PRO A 392 26.96 -4.17 7.90
C PRO A 392 26.37 -3.82 6.52
N LEU A 393 25.16 -4.30 6.26
CA LEU A 393 24.43 -4.05 5.01
C LEU A 393 23.40 -2.93 5.21
N PRO A 394 23.34 -1.91 4.33
CA PRO A 394 22.30 -0.89 4.39
C PRO A 394 20.95 -1.46 3.98
N TYR A 395 19.85 -0.88 4.47
CA TYR A 395 18.55 -1.05 3.82
C TYR A 395 18.62 -0.45 2.41
N ILE A 396 17.96 -1.08 1.44
CA ILE A 396 17.82 -0.52 0.09
C ILE A 396 16.33 -0.25 -0.14
N VAL A 397 15.98 0.97 -0.51
CA VAL A 397 14.61 1.36 -0.88
C VAL A 397 14.59 1.67 -2.37
N LEU A 398 13.86 0.87 -3.15
CA LEU A 398 13.48 1.23 -4.52
C LEU A 398 12.26 2.14 -4.45
N VAL A 399 12.39 3.36 -4.97
CA VAL A 399 11.29 4.30 -5.17
C VAL A 399 10.93 4.35 -6.66
N ILE A 400 9.66 4.17 -6.99
CA ILE A 400 9.11 4.34 -8.34
C ILE A 400 8.01 5.41 -8.27
N ASP A 401 8.17 6.54 -8.98
CA ASP A 401 7.16 7.62 -8.93
C ASP A 401 5.87 7.27 -9.68
N GLU A 402 5.97 6.60 -10.82
CA GLU A 402 4.83 6.24 -11.66
C GLU A 402 4.99 4.84 -12.27
N LEU A 403 4.41 3.84 -11.61
CA LEU A 403 4.37 2.46 -12.11
C LEU A 403 3.64 2.34 -13.44
N ALA A 404 2.60 3.14 -13.68
CA ALA A 404 1.73 2.95 -14.86
C ALA A 404 2.47 3.25 -16.18
N ASP A 405 3.44 4.16 -16.18
CA ASP A 405 4.26 4.45 -17.37
C ASP A 405 5.19 3.27 -17.71
N LEU A 406 5.76 2.63 -16.68
CA LEU A 406 6.61 1.44 -16.82
C LEU A 406 5.80 0.24 -17.34
N MET A 407 4.61 0.01 -16.76
CA MET A 407 3.70 -1.07 -17.15
C MET A 407 3.14 -0.88 -18.57
N MET A 408 3.09 0.33 -19.10
CA MET A 408 2.74 0.57 -20.51
C MET A 408 3.80 0.07 -21.50
N THR A 409 5.06 -0.10 -21.08
CA THR A 409 6.17 -0.46 -21.97
C THR A 409 6.54 -1.95 -21.88
N ALA A 410 6.65 -2.53 -20.67
CA ALA A 410 6.82 -3.97 -20.49
C ALA A 410 6.20 -4.46 -19.16
N ALA A 411 4.88 -4.58 -19.14
CA ALA A 411 4.11 -5.07 -17.99
C ALA A 411 4.64 -6.40 -17.43
N ASP A 412 4.73 -7.43 -18.26
CA ASP A 412 4.96 -8.81 -17.83
C ASP A 412 6.29 -8.99 -17.07
N ASP A 413 7.39 -8.44 -17.60
CA ASP A 413 8.71 -8.57 -16.97
C ASP A 413 8.86 -7.69 -15.71
N ILE A 414 8.26 -6.49 -15.70
CA ILE A 414 8.28 -5.62 -14.52
C ILE A 414 7.41 -6.19 -13.40
N GLU A 415 6.18 -6.65 -13.69
CA GLU A 415 5.33 -7.32 -12.71
C GLU A 415 6.04 -8.56 -12.14
N ARG A 416 6.64 -9.39 -13.00
CA ARG A 416 7.37 -10.59 -12.58
C ARG A 416 8.53 -10.30 -11.64
N GLN A 417 9.32 -9.24 -11.90
CA GLN A 417 10.45 -8.87 -11.04
C GLN A 417 9.99 -8.18 -9.74
N LEU A 418 9.03 -7.25 -9.82
CA LEU A 418 8.46 -6.58 -8.65
C LEU A 418 7.73 -7.58 -7.73
N CYS A 419 7.00 -8.55 -8.26
CA CYS A 419 6.38 -9.61 -7.46
C CYS A 419 7.42 -10.51 -6.78
N ARG A 420 8.51 -10.89 -7.46
CA ARG A 420 9.58 -11.69 -6.83
C ARG A 420 10.26 -10.91 -5.70
N LEU A 421 10.55 -9.62 -5.91
CA LEU A 421 11.04 -8.74 -4.84
C LEU A 421 10.03 -8.65 -3.69
N ALA A 422 8.76 -8.31 -3.97
CA ALA A 422 7.73 -8.14 -2.93
C ALA A 422 7.45 -9.41 -2.10
N GLN A 423 7.72 -10.60 -2.65
CA GLN A 423 7.58 -11.88 -1.94
C GLN A 423 8.80 -12.24 -1.08
N MET A 424 10.02 -11.86 -1.49
CA MET A 424 11.27 -12.40 -0.93
C MET A 424 12.20 -11.37 -0.28
N ALA A 425 12.07 -10.08 -0.62
CA ALA A 425 13.03 -9.03 -0.25
C ALA A 425 12.97 -8.58 1.22
N ARG A 426 11.85 -8.81 1.91
CA ARG A 426 11.64 -8.36 3.30
C ARG A 426 12.78 -8.74 4.26
N ALA A 427 13.31 -9.95 4.17
CA ALA A 427 14.35 -10.40 5.09
C ALA A 427 15.74 -9.83 4.74
N THR A 428 15.96 -9.45 3.48
CA THR A 428 17.23 -8.90 3.01
C THR A 428 17.37 -7.40 3.26
N GLY A 429 16.32 -6.73 3.74
CA GLY A 429 16.31 -5.28 3.94
C GLY A 429 16.13 -4.50 2.64
N ILE A 430 15.65 -5.16 1.58
CA ILE A 430 15.29 -4.51 0.33
C ILE A 430 13.78 -4.25 0.35
N HIS A 431 13.40 -2.99 0.16
CA HIS A 431 12.05 -2.48 0.30
C HIS A 431 11.61 -1.74 -0.95
N LEU A 432 10.29 -1.66 -1.15
CA LEU A 432 9.68 -1.07 -2.35
C LEU A 432 8.71 0.04 -1.92
N ILE A 433 8.85 1.23 -2.49
CA ILE A 433 7.86 2.32 -2.41
C ILE A 433 7.45 2.62 -3.86
N ILE A 434 6.28 2.15 -4.24
CA ILE A 434 5.77 2.22 -5.61
C ILE A 434 4.61 3.19 -5.63
N ALA A 435 4.57 4.13 -6.57
CA ALA A 435 3.51 5.10 -6.67
C ALA A 435 2.86 5.13 -8.07
N THR A 436 1.63 5.64 -8.14
CA THR A 436 0.89 5.81 -9.40
C THR A 436 -0.25 6.83 -9.31
N GLN A 437 -0.59 7.45 -10.44
CA GLN A 437 -1.71 8.38 -10.59
C GLN A 437 -2.92 7.80 -11.37
N ARG A 438 -2.88 6.52 -11.76
CA ARG A 438 -3.84 5.92 -12.72
C ARG A 438 -4.71 4.80 -12.13
#